data_AF-A0A1Q9MWA2-F1
#
_entry.id   AF-A0A1Q9MWA2-F1
#
_cell.length_a   1.000
_cell.length_b   1.000
_cell.length_c   1.000
_cell.angle_alpha   90.00
_cell.angle_beta   90.00
_cell.angle_gamma   90.00
#
_symmetry.space_group_name_H-M   'P 1'
#
loop_
_entity.id
_entity.type
_entity.pdbx_description
1 polymer ?
#
loop_
_entity_poly.entity_id
_entity_poly.type
_entity_poly.pdbx_seq_one_letter_code
_entity_poly.pdbx_strand_id
1 'polypeptide(L)'
;MSNDDDLEAIRKKKMAQLLNMKKQQEAQKDVGQDFAFKIDLVLKAVFQPDAWAYLQQLRKNNPAVAQQIVSEFMPPEVLMKLDLIMALISQGRIRQQIVPIDEIQYLERQILGVKSRIQVKRRGEKEAVDLSSFLKSDE
;
A
#
# COMPACT_ATOMS: atom_id res chain seq x y z
N MET A 1 -51.88 -31.66 -14.03
CA MET A 1 -50.89 -31.84 -12.95
C MET A 1 -49.44 -31.64 -13.44
N SER A 2 -49.18 -30.84 -14.49
CA SER A 2 -47.82 -30.71 -15.07
C SER A 2 -47.13 -29.36 -14.76
N ASN A 3 -47.90 -28.30 -14.48
CA ASN A 3 -47.34 -26.96 -14.32
C ASN A 3 -46.64 -26.72 -12.97
N ASP A 4 -47.03 -27.41 -11.90
CA ASP A 4 -46.45 -27.22 -10.57
C ASP A 4 -45.06 -27.86 -10.46
N ASP A 5 -44.86 -29.06 -11.02
CA ASP A 5 -43.56 -29.75 -11.02
C ASP A 5 -42.51 -28.99 -11.83
N ASP A 6 -42.91 -28.39 -12.96
CA ASP A 6 -42.03 -27.55 -13.78
C ASP A 6 -41.64 -26.26 -13.03
N LEU A 7 -42.56 -25.67 -12.27
CA LEU A 7 -42.30 -24.48 -11.45
C LEU A 7 -41.34 -24.79 -10.31
N GLU A 8 -41.48 -25.94 -9.66
CA GLU A 8 -40.55 -26.40 -8.62
C GLU A 8 -39.16 -26.69 -9.18
N ALA A 9 -39.07 -27.32 -10.36
CA ALA A 9 -37.80 -27.56 -11.03
C ALA A 9 -37.07 -26.25 -11.37
N ILE A 10 -37.81 -25.23 -11.86
CA ILE A 10 -37.27 -23.90 -12.13
C ILE A 10 -36.79 -23.22 -10.84
N ARG A 11 -37.54 -23.32 -9.74
CA ARG A 11 -37.15 -22.77 -8.43
C ARG A 11 -35.87 -23.43 -7.89
N LYS A 12 -35.78 -24.76 -7.95
CA LYS A 12 -34.59 -25.52 -7.53
C LYS A 12 -33.37 -25.14 -8.37
N LYS A 13 -33.54 -24.99 -9.69
CA LYS A 13 -32.46 -24.57 -10.60
C LYS A 13 -31.98 -23.14 -10.32
N LYS A 14 -32.90 -22.19 -10.10
CA LYS A 14 -32.55 -20.82 -9.70
C LYS A 14 -31.88 -20.77 -8.32
N MET A 15 -32.36 -21.53 -7.36
CA MET A 15 -31.75 -21.60 -6.02
C MET A 15 -30.33 -22.18 -6.09
N ALA A 16 -30.10 -23.23 -6.87
CA ALA A 16 -28.77 -23.80 -7.09
C ALA A 16 -27.81 -22.80 -7.78
N GLN A 17 -28.31 -22.05 -8.77
CA GLN A 17 -27.53 -20.98 -9.42
C GLN A 17 -27.15 -19.87 -8.44
N LEU A 18 -28.11 -19.39 -7.62
CA LEU A 18 -27.85 -18.36 -6.61
C LEU A 18 -26.84 -18.82 -5.56
N LEU A 19 -26.93 -20.08 -5.11
CA LEU A 19 -25.97 -20.67 -4.17
C LEU A 19 -24.56 -20.77 -4.78
N ASN A 20 -24.44 -21.17 -6.04
CA ASN A 20 -23.15 -21.24 -6.73
C ASN A 20 -22.54 -19.84 -6.92
N MET A 21 -23.34 -18.85 -7.31
CA MET A 21 -22.87 -17.46 -7.43
C MET A 21 -22.41 -16.93 -6.07
N LYS A 22 -23.16 -17.19 -5.00
CA LYS A 22 -22.79 -16.77 -3.64
C LYS A 22 -21.50 -17.44 -3.16
N LYS A 23 -21.34 -18.75 -3.37
CA LYS A 23 -20.10 -19.48 -3.06
C LYS A 23 -18.89 -18.94 -3.83
N GLN A 24 -19.05 -18.61 -5.11
CA GLN A 24 -17.98 -18.02 -5.91
C GLN A 24 -17.60 -16.63 -5.41
N GLN A 25 -18.56 -15.80 -5.02
CA GLN A 25 -18.30 -14.48 -4.44
C GLN A 25 -17.63 -14.57 -3.06
N GLU A 26 -18.03 -15.52 -2.22
CA GLU A 26 -17.40 -15.77 -0.91
C GLU A 26 -15.96 -16.25 -1.08
N ALA A 27 -15.72 -17.25 -1.94
CA ALA A 27 -14.37 -17.73 -2.23
C ALA A 27 -13.45 -16.62 -2.79
N GLN A 28 -13.96 -15.72 -3.63
CA GLN A 28 -13.19 -14.58 -4.12
C GLN A 28 -12.87 -13.56 -3.03
N LYS A 29 -13.79 -13.33 -2.08
CA LYS A 29 -13.55 -12.45 -0.93
C LYS A 29 -12.50 -13.01 0.02
N ASP A 30 -12.55 -14.32 0.30
CA ASP A 30 -11.61 -14.98 1.20
C ASP A 30 -10.17 -14.93 0.65
N VAL A 31 -9.99 -15.18 -0.65
CA VAL A 31 -8.68 -15.09 -1.31
C VAL A 31 -8.14 -13.64 -1.30
N GLY A 32 -9.01 -12.66 -1.53
CA GLY A 32 -8.62 -11.24 -1.49
C GLY A 32 -8.20 -10.76 -0.09
N GLN A 33 -8.87 -11.25 0.96
CA GLN A 33 -8.52 -10.94 2.34
C GLN A 33 -7.19 -11.58 2.75
N ASP A 34 -6.95 -12.83 2.35
CA ASP A 34 -5.67 -13.51 2.62
C ASP A 34 -4.50 -12.78 1.94
N PHE A 35 -4.67 -12.37 0.68
CA PHE A 35 -3.64 -11.63 -0.04
C PHE A 35 -3.31 -10.28 0.60
N ALA A 36 -4.33 -9.50 0.97
CA ALA A 36 -4.13 -8.20 1.63
C ALA A 36 -3.46 -8.36 3.00
N PHE A 37 -3.84 -9.39 3.76
CA PHE A 37 -3.22 -9.70 5.04
C PHE A 37 -1.74 -10.02 4.90
N LYS A 38 -1.38 -10.83 3.89
CA LYS A 38 0.01 -11.19 3.63
C LYS A 38 0.85 -9.97 3.23
N ILE A 39 0.31 -9.06 2.41
CA ILE A 39 0.99 -7.79 2.08
C ILE A 39 1.27 -6.99 3.35
N ASP A 40 0.27 -6.81 4.20
CA ASP A 40 0.42 -6.06 5.45
C ASP A 40 1.45 -6.70 6.38
N LEU A 41 1.54 -8.04 6.41
CA LEU A 41 2.53 -8.77 7.21
C LEU A 41 3.95 -8.54 6.69
N VAL A 42 4.15 -8.58 5.38
CA VAL A 42 5.45 -8.29 4.74
C VAL A 42 5.86 -6.84 4.99
N LEU A 43 4.96 -5.88 4.75
CA LEU A 43 5.24 -4.46 4.98
C LEU A 43 5.58 -4.19 6.45
N LYS A 44 4.82 -4.76 7.38
CA LYS A 44 5.07 -4.62 8.82
C LYS A 44 6.42 -5.21 9.25
N ALA A 45 6.90 -6.26 8.60
CA ALA A 45 8.21 -6.85 8.87
C ALA A 45 9.36 -6.00 8.31
N VAL A 46 9.16 -5.35 7.15
CA VAL A 46 10.18 -4.54 6.48
C VAL A 46 10.28 -3.14 7.09
N PHE A 47 9.18 -2.58 7.57
CA PHE A 47 9.10 -1.20 8.04
C PHE A 47 9.49 -1.11 9.51
N GLN A 48 10.11 0.00 9.89
CA GLN A 48 10.28 0.33 11.29
C GLN A 48 8.90 0.60 11.95
N PRO A 49 8.77 0.43 13.28
CA PRO A 49 7.47 0.55 13.97
C PRO A 49 6.81 1.93 13.80
N ASP A 50 7.61 2.99 13.80
CA ASP A 50 7.21 4.37 13.57
C ASP A 50 6.80 4.61 12.11
N ALA A 51 7.56 4.09 11.17
CA ALA A 51 7.27 4.12 9.74
C ALA A 51 5.94 3.42 9.43
N TRP A 52 5.70 2.25 10.02
CA TRP A 52 4.43 1.54 9.90
C TRP A 52 3.26 2.33 10.50
N ALA A 53 3.44 2.92 11.69
CA ALA A 53 2.42 3.75 12.32
C ALA A 53 2.08 4.97 11.44
N TYR A 54 3.09 5.61 10.84
CA TYR A 54 2.90 6.72 9.92
C TYR A 54 2.12 6.32 8.68
N LEU A 55 2.46 5.19 8.05
CA LEU A 55 1.72 4.66 6.90
C LEU A 55 0.24 4.38 7.25
N GLN A 56 -0.04 3.85 8.44
CA GLN A 56 -1.42 3.59 8.90
C GLN A 56 -2.20 4.89 9.11
N GLN A 57 -1.56 5.95 9.59
CA GLN A 57 -2.18 7.28 9.65
C GLN A 57 -2.42 7.84 8.24
N LEU A 58 -1.46 7.69 7.34
CA LEU A 58 -1.58 8.13 5.96
C LEU A 58 -2.71 7.41 5.22
N ARG A 59 -2.92 6.11 5.45
CA ARG A 59 -4.05 5.35 4.90
C ARG A 59 -5.42 5.95 5.30
N LYS A 60 -5.52 6.57 6.48
CA LYS A 60 -6.75 7.23 6.95
C LYS A 60 -6.91 8.64 6.36
N ASN A 61 -5.82 9.38 6.28
CA ASN A 61 -5.84 10.79 5.86
C ASN A 61 -5.86 10.95 4.33
N ASN A 62 -5.01 10.20 3.64
CA ASN A 62 -4.87 10.24 2.19
C ASN A 62 -4.59 8.82 1.62
N PRO A 63 -5.67 8.04 1.37
CA PRO A 63 -5.53 6.66 0.93
C PRO A 63 -4.86 6.53 -0.44
N ALA A 64 -5.03 7.51 -1.33
CA ALA A 64 -4.42 7.48 -2.67
C ALA A 64 -2.89 7.55 -2.59
N VAL A 65 -2.36 8.45 -1.77
CA VAL A 65 -0.91 8.56 -1.55
C VAL A 65 -0.38 7.31 -0.85
N ALA A 66 -1.07 6.82 0.17
CA ALA A 66 -0.66 5.59 0.85
C ALA A 66 -0.60 4.38 -0.10
N GLN A 67 -1.54 4.28 -1.04
CA GLN A 67 -1.55 3.20 -2.03
C GLN A 67 -0.37 3.31 -3.01
N GLN A 68 -0.03 4.53 -3.44
CA GLN A 68 1.15 4.77 -4.29
C GLN A 68 2.46 4.43 -3.57
N ILE A 69 2.58 4.81 -2.30
CA ILE A 69 3.73 4.42 -1.48
C ILE A 69 3.83 2.89 -1.39
N VAL A 70 2.72 2.20 -1.13
CA VAL A 70 2.72 0.73 -1.10
C VAL A 70 3.14 0.14 -2.44
N SER A 71 2.70 0.70 -3.57
CA SER A 71 3.12 0.20 -4.89
C SER A 71 4.61 0.39 -5.19
N GLU A 72 5.26 1.40 -4.60
CA GLU A 72 6.71 1.57 -4.71
C GLU A 72 7.47 0.47 -3.97
N PHE A 73 7.01 0.09 -2.77
CA PHE A 73 7.64 -0.98 -1.99
C PHE A 73 7.25 -2.40 -2.46
N MET A 74 6.07 -2.54 -3.04
CA MET A 74 5.49 -3.81 -3.47
C MET A 74 5.06 -3.74 -4.95
N PRO A 75 6.03 -3.63 -5.88
CA PRO A 75 5.73 -3.65 -7.30
C PRO A 75 5.19 -5.03 -7.73
N PRO A 76 4.55 -5.16 -8.91
CA PRO A 76 3.89 -6.39 -9.34
C PRO A 76 4.77 -7.65 -9.26
N GLU A 77 6.06 -7.51 -9.54
CA GLU A 77 7.04 -8.61 -9.51
C GLU A 77 7.28 -9.13 -8.09
N VAL A 78 7.18 -8.26 -7.09
CA VAL A 78 7.30 -8.58 -5.67
C VAL A 78 6.01 -9.23 -5.18
N LEU A 79 4.86 -8.71 -5.60
CA LEU A 79 3.53 -9.27 -5.30
C LEU A 79 3.38 -10.72 -5.81
N MET A 80 3.97 -11.07 -6.96
CA MET A 80 3.96 -12.43 -7.46
C MET A 80 4.77 -13.42 -6.60
N LYS A 81 5.73 -12.92 -5.80
CA LYS A 81 6.63 -13.74 -4.98
C LYS A 81 6.34 -13.61 -3.49
N LEU A 82 5.14 -13.20 -3.14
CA LEU A 82 4.80 -12.80 -1.78
C LEU A 82 4.91 -13.96 -0.77
N ASP A 83 4.48 -15.16 -1.16
CA ASP A 83 4.65 -16.37 -0.33
C ASP A 83 6.12 -16.73 -0.11
N LEU A 84 6.97 -16.56 -1.13
CA LEU A 84 8.42 -16.76 -1.00
C LEU A 84 9.03 -15.73 -0.05
N ILE A 85 8.65 -14.47 -0.16
CA ILE A 85 9.15 -13.39 0.70
C ILE A 85 8.76 -13.67 2.16
N MET A 86 7.52 -14.07 2.43
CA MET A 86 7.11 -14.47 3.77
C MET A 86 7.93 -15.64 4.31
N ALA A 87 8.19 -16.66 3.49
CA ALA A 87 9.02 -17.79 3.88
C ALA A 87 10.48 -17.37 4.19
N LEU A 88 11.02 -16.40 3.45
CA LEU A 88 12.36 -15.87 3.71
C LEU A 88 12.41 -14.99 4.97
N ILE A 89 11.35 -14.23 5.25
CA ILE A 89 11.21 -13.44 6.49
C ILE A 89 11.15 -14.38 7.71
N SER A 90 10.36 -15.46 7.64
CA SER A 90 10.23 -16.41 8.74
C SER A 90 11.54 -17.19 9.01
N GLN A 91 12.34 -17.42 7.96
CA GLN A 91 13.68 -18.01 8.07
C GLN A 91 14.76 -17.01 8.53
N GLY A 92 14.41 -15.74 8.75
CA GLY A 92 15.38 -14.70 9.14
C GLY A 92 16.39 -14.34 8.05
N ARG A 93 16.12 -14.68 6.78
CA ARG A 93 17.03 -14.44 5.64
C ARG A 93 16.88 -13.06 5.03
N ILE A 94 15.80 -12.36 5.36
CA ILE A 94 15.56 -10.97 4.95
C ILE A 94 15.77 -10.06 6.16
N ARG A 95 16.51 -8.96 5.94
CA ARG A 95 16.67 -7.92 6.96
C ARG A 95 15.31 -7.28 7.23
N GLN A 96 14.95 -7.17 8.50
CA GLN A 96 13.69 -6.59 8.94
C GLN A 96 13.93 -5.14 9.39
N GLN A 97 12.86 -4.34 9.44
CA GLN A 97 12.90 -2.97 9.96
C GLN A 97 13.94 -2.06 9.28
N ILE A 98 14.09 -2.23 7.97
CA ILE A 98 15.07 -1.48 7.16
C ILE A 98 14.52 -0.10 6.80
N VAL A 99 13.20 0.03 6.59
CA VAL A 99 12.59 1.24 6.07
C VAL A 99 12.27 2.20 7.22
N PRO A 100 12.98 3.33 7.34
CA PRO A 100 12.71 4.34 8.36
C PRO A 100 11.52 5.22 7.97
N ILE A 101 11.02 5.99 8.93
CA ILE A 101 9.94 6.95 8.71
C ILE A 101 10.29 8.00 7.65
N ASP A 102 11.55 8.43 7.59
CA ASP A 102 12.02 9.46 6.67
C ASP A 102 11.80 9.07 5.20
N GLU A 103 11.95 7.79 4.89
CA GLU A 103 11.74 7.26 3.53
C GLU A 103 10.27 7.39 3.11
N ILE A 104 9.34 7.10 4.02
CA ILE A 104 7.90 7.22 3.76
C ILE A 104 7.51 8.69 3.58
N GLN A 105 8.04 9.57 4.42
CA GLN A 105 7.81 11.02 4.30
C GLN A 105 8.41 11.59 3.02
N TYR A 106 9.57 11.08 2.60
CA TYR A 106 10.19 11.45 1.33
C TYR A 106 9.30 11.06 0.15
N LEU A 107 8.82 9.82 0.11
CA LEU A 107 7.91 9.35 -0.94
C LEU A 107 6.58 10.12 -0.96
N GLU A 108 6.00 10.39 0.21
CA GLU A 108 4.81 11.24 0.31
C GLU A 108 5.04 12.61 -0.33
N ARG A 109 6.17 13.27 -0.02
CA ARG A 109 6.52 14.58 -0.60
C ARG A 109 6.73 14.51 -2.10
N GLN A 110 7.38 13.46 -2.61
CA GLN A 110 7.56 13.25 -4.05
C GLN A 110 6.22 13.12 -4.77
N ILE A 111 5.33 12.29 -4.23
CA ILE A 111 3.98 12.07 -4.76
C ILE A 111 3.16 13.37 -4.76
N LEU A 112 3.23 14.14 -3.67
CA LEU A 112 2.54 15.43 -3.55
C LEU A 112 3.22 16.57 -4.34
N GLY A 113 4.36 16.32 -4.98
CA GLY A 113 5.10 17.33 -5.75
C GLY A 113 5.75 18.42 -4.88
N VAL A 114 5.97 18.16 -3.59
CA VAL A 114 6.61 19.10 -2.67
C VAL A 114 8.12 19.11 -2.94
N LYS A 115 8.60 20.16 -3.61
CA LYS A 115 10.03 20.32 -3.92
C LYS A 115 10.84 20.64 -2.67
N SER A 116 12.00 20.01 -2.53
CA SER A 116 13.00 20.37 -1.53
C SER A 116 13.47 21.81 -1.75
N ARG A 117 13.51 22.60 -0.68
CA ARG A 117 14.09 23.95 -0.68
C ARG A 117 15.37 23.94 0.13
N ILE A 118 16.47 24.41 -0.47
CA ILE A 118 17.75 24.55 0.20
C ILE A 118 17.89 26.02 0.54
N GLN A 119 18.01 26.33 1.83
CA GLN A 119 18.20 27.69 2.32
C GLN A 119 19.64 27.88 2.76
N VAL A 120 20.24 29.01 2.38
CA VAL A 120 21.59 29.42 2.72
C VAL A 120 21.54 30.59 3.69
N LYS A 121 22.29 30.51 4.78
CA LYS A 121 22.46 31.61 5.74
C LYS A 121 23.93 31.95 5.87
N ARG A 122 24.36 33.13 5.39
CA ARG A 122 25.74 33.59 5.57
C ARG A 122 25.95 34.08 7.01
N ARG A 123 27.18 33.94 7.50
CA ARG A 123 27.58 34.37 8.85
C ARG A 123 27.49 35.90 8.93
N GLY A 124 26.53 36.41 9.71
CA GLY A 124 26.29 37.85 9.88
C GLY A 124 24.96 38.34 9.30
N GLU A 125 24.30 37.54 8.46
CA GLU A 125 22.97 37.85 7.92
C GLU A 125 21.87 37.25 8.81
N LYS A 126 20.79 38.02 9.02
CA LYS A 126 19.67 37.61 9.89
C LYS A 126 18.77 36.59 9.20
N GLU A 127 18.59 36.68 7.89
CA GLU A 127 17.62 35.90 7.13
C GLU A 127 18.30 34.84 6.27
N ALA A 128 17.67 33.67 6.17
CA ALA A 128 18.11 32.61 5.27
C ALA A 128 17.48 32.83 3.90
N VAL A 129 18.29 32.78 2.85
CA VAL A 129 17.87 33.00 1.47
C VAL A 129 17.81 31.67 0.73
N ASP A 130 16.85 31.49 -0.17
CA ASP A 130 16.78 30.27 -1.00
C ASP A 130 18.00 30.19 -1.93
N LEU A 131 18.60 28.99 -2.05
CA LEU A 131 19.81 28.75 -2.84
C LEU A 131 19.66 29.18 -4.30
N SER A 132 18.48 28.98 -4.88
CA SER A 132 18.17 29.37 -6.26
C SER A 132 18.21 30.88 -6.47
N SER A 133 17.74 31.65 -5.49
CA SER A 133 17.80 33.11 -5.50
C SER A 133 19.23 33.60 -5.25
N PHE A 134 19.95 32.93 -4.35
CA PHE A 134 21.35 33.22 -4.04
C PHE A 134 22.30 33.02 -5.23
N LEU A 135 22.14 31.93 -5.99
CA LEU A 135 22.98 31.67 -7.18
C LEU A 135 22.74 32.69 -8.31
N LYS A 136 21.52 33.25 -8.41
CA LYS A 136 21.18 34.27 -9.41
C LYS A 136 21.67 35.68 -9.05
N SER A 137 22.00 35.94 -7.78
CA SER A 137 22.52 37.23 -7.34
C SER A 137 24.05 37.35 -7.44
N ASP A 138 24.75 36.22 -7.62
CA ASP A 138 26.21 36.18 -7.77
C ASP A 138 26.66 36.17 -9.26
N GLU A 139 25.74 36.18 -10.24
CA GLU A 139 25.99 36.45 -11.69
C GLU A 139 25.79 37.94 -12.02
#